data_AF-A0A3D1FZB1-F1
#
_entry.id   AF-A0A3D1FZB1-F1
#
_cell.length_a   1.000
_cell.length_b   1.000
_cell.length_c   1.000
_cell.angle_alpha   90.00
_cell.angle_beta   90.00
_cell.angle_gamma   90.00
#
_symmetry.space_group_name_H-M   'P 1'
#
loop_
_entity.id
_entity.type
_entity.pdbx_description
1 polymer ?
#
loop_
_entity_poly.entity_id
_entity_poly.type
_entity_poly.pdbx_seq_one_letter_code
_entity_poly.pdbx_strand_id
1 'polypeptide(L)'
;CLNHWVQGWVDWNMVLDTQGGPNWAKNWCIAPIIVDPEKDEVYYTPLYYVMKHFSKHIRPGAQVLEVSHTDGDLMVTAAENENGSIVVVVFNEGELPRSFDLNIDGTARMIAIDAQALQTIVIEPKDI
;
A
#
# COMPACT_ATOMS: atom_id res chain seq x y z
N CYS A 1 -10.42 -0.60 -2.95
CA CYS A 1 -10.85 -2.01 -3.14
C CYS A 1 -11.06 -2.74 -1.81
N LEU A 2 -10.05 -2.84 -0.95
CA LEU A 2 -10.14 -3.57 0.32
C LEU A 2 -11.29 -3.08 1.22
N ASN A 3 -11.52 -1.76 1.29
CA ASN A 3 -12.66 -1.17 2.02
C ASN A 3 -14.04 -1.47 1.40
N HIS A 4 -14.09 -2.24 0.31
CA HIS A 4 -15.31 -2.57 -0.44
C HIS A 4 -15.34 -4.07 -0.77
N TRP A 5 -15.02 -4.93 0.21
CA TRP A 5 -15.19 -6.40 0.17
C TRP A 5 -14.33 -7.17 -0.84
N VAL A 6 -13.39 -6.50 -1.51
CA VAL A 6 -12.43 -7.18 -2.38
C VAL A 6 -11.40 -7.91 -1.51
N GLN A 7 -11.20 -9.20 -1.75
CA GLN A 7 -10.32 -10.07 -0.95
C GLN A 7 -8.87 -10.13 -1.45
N GLY A 8 -8.60 -9.60 -2.65
CA GLY A 8 -7.27 -9.62 -3.23
C GLY A 8 -7.16 -8.68 -4.42
N TRP A 9 -5.93 -8.25 -4.71
CA TRP A 9 -5.62 -7.41 -5.86
C TRP A 9 -4.40 -7.97 -6.58
N VAL A 10 -4.46 -8.06 -7.89
CA VAL A 10 -3.42 -8.67 -8.73
C VAL A 10 -3.09 -7.67 -9.83
N ASP A 11 -1.82 -7.29 -9.93
CA ASP A 11 -1.35 -6.43 -11.03
C ASP A 11 -1.25 -7.22 -12.33
N TRP A 12 -1.10 -6.50 -13.44
CA TRP A 12 -1.03 -7.09 -14.77
C TRP A 12 0.36 -7.67 -15.09
N ASN A 13 1.25 -6.87 -15.65
CA ASN A 13 2.62 -7.30 -15.96
C ASN A 13 3.50 -7.04 -14.73
N MET A 14 4.19 -8.09 -14.26
CA MET A 14 5.13 -7.94 -13.14
C MET A 14 6.39 -7.16 -13.53
N VAL A 15 6.86 -7.36 -14.76
CA VAL A 15 8.09 -6.79 -15.31
C VAL A 15 7.87 -6.43 -16.78
N LEU A 16 8.33 -5.26 -17.23
CA LEU A 16 8.38 -4.86 -18.64
C LEU A 16 9.74 -4.19 -18.95
N ASP A 17 10.06 -4.05 -20.24
CA ASP A 17 11.23 -3.28 -20.67
C ASP A 17 11.01 -1.75 -20.56
N THR A 18 12.03 -0.96 -20.86
CA THR A 18 11.98 0.52 -20.83
C THR A 18 10.97 1.14 -21.82
N GLN A 19 10.51 0.38 -22.81
CA GLN A 19 9.45 0.79 -23.74
C GLN A 19 8.05 0.43 -23.23
N GLY A 20 7.94 -0.46 -22.23
CA GLY A 20 6.67 -0.97 -21.73
C GLY A 20 6.18 -2.23 -22.45
N GLY A 21 7.11 -3.00 -23.02
CA GLY A 21 6.86 -4.21 -23.80
C GLY A 21 7.60 -5.46 -23.28
N PRO A 22 7.70 -6.52 -24.12
CA PRO A 22 7.24 -6.60 -25.51
C PRO A 22 5.72 -6.78 -25.64
N ASN A 23 5.13 -6.18 -26.66
CA ASN A 23 3.71 -6.30 -26.99
C ASN A 23 3.55 -6.29 -28.52
N TRP A 24 3.03 -7.38 -29.09
CA TRP A 24 2.91 -7.55 -30.54
C TRP A 24 2.02 -6.50 -31.22
N ALA A 25 0.98 -6.04 -30.51
CA ALA A 25 0.05 -5.01 -30.98
C ALA A 25 0.55 -3.58 -30.67
N LYS A 26 1.77 -3.45 -30.12
CA LYS A 26 2.36 -2.18 -29.68
C LYS A 26 1.51 -1.43 -28.65
N ASN A 27 0.76 -2.17 -27.85
CA ASN A 27 0.02 -1.61 -26.72
C ASN A 27 0.92 -1.57 -25.48
N TRP A 28 1.73 -0.52 -25.39
CA TRP A 28 2.73 -0.35 -24.33
C TRP A 28 2.09 0.05 -23.02
N CYS A 29 2.62 -0.47 -21.92
CA CYS A 29 2.11 -0.21 -20.57
C CYS A 29 3.27 -0.02 -19.60
N ILE A 30 2.98 0.47 -18.39
CA ILE A 30 3.94 0.46 -17.28
C ILE A 30 3.77 -0.82 -16.46
N ALA A 31 4.81 -1.18 -15.71
CA ALA A 31 4.81 -2.25 -14.73
C ALA A 31 5.43 -1.75 -13.40
N PRO A 32 5.21 -2.47 -12.28
CA PRO A 32 5.91 -2.21 -11.02
C PRO A 32 7.44 -2.24 -11.16
N ILE A 33 7.94 -3.11 -12.03
CA ILE A 33 9.37 -3.28 -12.29
C ILE A 33 9.62 -3.06 -13.77
N ILE A 34 10.59 -2.19 -14.07
CA ILE A 34 11.10 -1.97 -15.42
C ILE A 34 12.54 -2.47 -15.48
N VAL A 35 12.91 -3.16 -16.56
CA VAL A 35 14.28 -3.66 -16.77
C VAL A 35 14.89 -3.06 -18.03
N ASP A 36 16.20 -2.80 -17.99
CA ASP A 36 17.02 -2.42 -19.14
C ASP A 36 18.12 -3.48 -19.33
N PRO A 37 17.88 -4.49 -20.20
CA PRO A 37 18.83 -5.57 -20.43
C PRO A 37 20.17 -5.12 -21.03
N GLU A 38 20.20 -4.02 -21.78
CA GLU A 38 21.43 -3.52 -22.41
C GLU A 38 22.39 -2.93 -21.36
N LYS A 39 21.84 -2.42 -20.25
CA LYS A 39 22.61 -1.86 -19.13
C LYS A 39 22.73 -2.81 -17.93
N ASP A 40 22.03 -3.95 -17.95
CA ASP A 40 21.88 -4.85 -16.80
C ASP A 40 21.29 -4.13 -15.56
N GLU A 41 20.25 -3.30 -15.78
CA GLU A 41 19.64 -2.47 -14.75
C GLU A 41 18.17 -2.83 -14.45
N VAL A 42 17.79 -2.66 -13.18
CA VAL A 42 16.43 -2.89 -12.67
C VAL A 42 15.91 -1.62 -12.00
N TYR A 43 14.73 -1.18 -12.42
CA TYR A 43 14.07 0.02 -11.90
C TYR A 43 12.77 -0.37 -11.20
N TYR A 44 12.65 -0.02 -9.93
CA TYR A 44 11.40 -0.15 -9.17
C TYR A 44 10.60 1.14 -9.31
N THR A 45 9.43 1.04 -9.94
CA THR A 45 8.55 2.20 -10.14
C THR A 45 7.76 2.50 -8.85
N PRO A 46 7.14 3.68 -8.71
CA PRO A 46 6.24 3.96 -7.59
C PRO A 46 5.17 2.89 -7.36
N LEU A 47 4.69 2.23 -8.43
CA LEU A 47 3.72 1.13 -8.35
C LEU A 47 4.24 -0.05 -7.52
N TYR A 48 5.52 -0.39 -7.63
CA TYR A 48 6.12 -1.43 -6.79
C TYR A 48 6.04 -1.07 -5.31
N TYR A 49 6.32 0.19 -4.96
CA TYR A 49 6.26 0.64 -3.58
C TYR A 49 4.82 0.64 -3.06
N VAL A 50 3.85 1.12 -3.85
CA VAL A 50 2.42 1.02 -3.51
C VAL A 50 2.04 -0.43 -3.24
N MET A 51 2.38 -1.35 -4.14
CA MET A 51 2.11 -2.78 -3.97
C MET A 51 2.76 -3.35 -2.70
N LYS A 52 3.99 -2.92 -2.39
CA LYS A 52 4.73 -3.36 -1.21
C LYS A 52 4.09 -2.88 0.10
N HIS A 53 3.50 -1.68 0.15
CA HIS A 53 2.80 -1.16 1.34
C HIS A 53 1.66 -2.08 1.81
N PHE A 54 1.02 -2.80 0.87
CA PHE A 54 0.01 -3.80 1.17
C PHE A 54 0.60 -5.21 1.25
N SER A 55 1.15 -5.74 0.16
CA SER A 55 1.52 -7.17 0.02
C SER A 55 2.61 -7.66 0.97
N LYS A 56 3.50 -6.77 1.41
CA LYS A 56 4.55 -7.12 2.39
C LYS A 56 3.97 -7.27 3.79
N HIS A 57 2.96 -6.48 4.13
CA HIS A 57 2.49 -6.31 5.51
C HIS A 57 1.17 -7.05 5.78
N ILE A 58 0.26 -7.07 4.81
CA ILE A 58 -1.00 -7.81 4.87
C ILE A 58 -0.78 -9.18 4.22
N ARG A 59 -0.82 -10.24 5.02
CA ARG A 59 -0.53 -11.62 4.58
C ARG A 59 -1.83 -12.36 4.22
N PRO A 60 -1.76 -13.40 3.37
CA PRO A 60 -2.91 -14.26 3.11
C PRO A 60 -3.55 -14.75 4.42
N GLY A 61 -4.88 -14.75 4.49
CA GLY A 61 -5.64 -15.07 5.70
C GLY A 61 -5.99 -13.85 6.58
N ALA A 62 -5.39 -12.68 6.32
CA ALA A 62 -5.73 -11.47 7.05
C ALA A 62 -7.19 -11.06 6.87
N GLN A 63 -7.78 -10.52 7.93
CA GLN A 63 -9.16 -10.02 7.97
C GLN A 63 -9.14 -8.50 7.89
N VAL A 64 -9.85 -7.93 6.92
CA VAL A 64 -10.02 -6.47 6.81
C VAL A 64 -10.88 -5.99 7.98
N LEU A 65 -10.38 -5.00 8.71
CA LEU A 65 -11.07 -4.39 9.85
C LEU A 65 -11.92 -3.20 9.37
N GLU A 66 -13.02 -2.96 10.06
CA GLU A 66 -13.76 -1.70 9.89
C GLU A 66 -12.94 -0.53 10.44
N VAL A 67 -12.91 0.58 9.69
CA VAL A 67 -12.17 1.78 10.09
C VAL A 67 -13.10 2.99 10.06
N SER A 68 -13.26 3.63 11.22
CA SER A 68 -13.84 4.98 11.33
C SER A 68 -12.73 6.03 11.34
N HIS A 69 -12.86 7.08 10.55
CA HIS A 69 -11.92 8.21 10.52
C HIS A 69 -12.68 9.53 10.40
N THR A 70 -12.09 10.60 10.95
CA THR A 70 -12.71 11.94 10.98
C THR A 70 -12.19 12.86 9.88
N ASP A 71 -11.01 12.59 9.33
CA ASP A 71 -10.42 13.36 8.23
C ASP A 71 -10.73 12.68 6.90
N GLY A 72 -11.73 13.22 6.18
CA GLY A 72 -12.17 12.66 4.89
C GLY A 72 -11.15 12.78 3.76
N ASP A 73 -10.05 13.54 3.96
CA ASP A 73 -8.97 13.66 2.97
C ASP A 73 -7.94 12.52 3.10
N LEU A 74 -8.00 11.73 4.18
CA LEU A 74 -7.14 10.56 4.37
C LEU A 74 -7.87 9.29 3.95
N MET A 75 -7.27 8.51 3.05
CA MET A 75 -7.76 7.17 2.75
C MET A 75 -7.11 6.17 3.70
N VAL A 76 -7.92 5.40 4.41
CA VAL A 76 -7.42 4.46 5.44
C VAL A 76 -7.98 3.06 5.20
N THR A 77 -7.12 2.05 5.32
CA THR A 77 -7.49 0.64 5.36
C THR A 77 -6.74 -0.02 6.52
N ALA A 78 -7.41 -0.90 7.27
CA ALA A 78 -6.76 -1.73 8.28
C ALA A 78 -7.06 -3.21 8.06
N ALA A 79 -6.14 -4.07 8.45
CA ALA A 79 -6.31 -5.51 8.44
C ALA A 79 -5.55 -6.17 9.61
N GLU A 80 -6.12 -7.23 10.16
CA GLU A 80 -5.48 -8.07 11.16
C GLU A 80 -4.95 -9.35 10.49
N ASN A 81 -3.66 -9.62 10.65
CA ASN A 81 -3.05 -10.87 10.19
C ASN A 81 -3.37 -12.02 11.16
N GLU A 82 -3.25 -13.28 10.73
CA GLU A 82 -3.49 -14.46 11.57
C GLU A 82 -2.57 -14.57 12.81
N ASN A 83 -1.42 -13.89 12.79
CA ASN A 83 -0.52 -13.80 13.95
C ASN A 83 -0.96 -12.72 14.97
N GLY A 84 -2.09 -12.04 14.73
CA GLY A 84 -2.65 -10.97 15.55
C GLY A 84 -2.05 -9.58 15.30
N SER A 85 -1.11 -9.42 14.36
CA SER A 85 -0.58 -8.08 14.06
C SER A 85 -1.62 -7.25 13.30
N ILE A 86 -1.84 -6.01 13.70
CA ILE A 86 -2.72 -5.07 13.01
C ILE A 86 -1.87 -4.22 12.06
N VAL A 87 -2.29 -4.14 10.80
CA VAL A 87 -1.67 -3.32 9.77
C VAL A 87 -2.64 -2.22 9.37
N VAL A 88 -2.21 -0.96 9.47
CA VAL A 88 -2.95 0.21 9.03
C VAL A 88 -2.21 0.88 7.89
N VAL A 89 -2.87 1.03 6.74
CA VAL A 89 -2.34 1.74 5.58
C VAL A 89 -3.09 3.06 5.44
N VAL A 90 -2.35 4.17 5.44
CA VAL A 90 -2.87 5.54 5.33
C VAL A 90 -2.28 6.19 4.10
N PHE A 91 -3.15 6.76 3.26
CA PHE A 91 -2.74 7.52 2.09
C PHE A 91 -3.21 8.97 2.22
N ASN A 92 -2.26 9.90 2.12
CA ASN A 92 -2.49 11.33 2.02
C ASN A 92 -2.18 11.79 0.60
N GLU A 93 -3.22 11.99 -0.22
CA GLU A 93 -3.07 12.56 -1.56
C GLU A 93 -2.83 14.08 -1.52
N GLY A 94 -3.14 14.72 -0.39
CA GLY A 94 -3.07 16.17 -0.22
C GLY A 94 -1.65 16.72 -0.29
N GLU A 95 -1.56 18.00 -0.64
CA GLU A 95 -0.29 18.74 -0.76
C GLU A 95 0.25 19.25 0.58
N LEU A 96 -0.45 18.99 1.69
CA LEU A 96 -0.05 19.39 3.03
C LEU A 96 0.11 18.16 3.95
N PRO A 97 1.09 18.18 4.87
CA PRO A 97 1.21 17.15 5.89
C PRO A 97 -0.02 17.13 6.80
N ARG A 98 -0.34 15.96 7.34
CA ARG A 98 -1.48 15.72 8.24
C ARG A 98 -1.00 15.02 9.51
N SER A 99 -1.72 15.25 10.61
CA SER A 99 -1.53 14.53 11.86
C SER A 99 -2.87 14.00 12.35
N PHE A 100 -2.88 12.78 12.88
CA PHE A 100 -4.08 12.11 13.37
C PHE A 100 -3.77 11.26 14.60
N ASP A 101 -4.77 11.07 15.47
CA ASP A 101 -4.70 10.11 16.57
C ASP A 101 -5.16 8.73 16.07
N LEU A 102 -4.23 7.79 15.98
CA LEU A 102 -4.54 6.39 15.76
C LEU A 102 -4.99 5.77 17.09
N ASN A 103 -6.25 5.36 17.18
CA ASN A 103 -6.84 4.73 18.35
C ASN A 103 -7.12 3.25 18.07
N ILE A 104 -6.52 2.37 18.87
CA ILE A 104 -6.75 0.93 18.85
C ILE A 104 -7.07 0.51 20.28
N ASP A 105 -8.25 -0.07 20.50
CA ASP A 105 -8.73 -0.54 21.82
C ASP A 105 -8.61 0.49 22.97
N GLY A 106 -8.77 1.78 22.65
CA GLY A 106 -8.69 2.88 23.61
C GLY A 106 -7.28 3.45 23.80
N THR A 107 -6.26 2.81 23.23
CA THR A 107 -4.88 3.32 23.21
C THR A 107 -4.70 4.25 22.02
N ALA A 108 -4.54 5.55 22.29
CA ALA A 108 -4.27 6.55 21.27
C ALA A 108 -2.76 6.80 21.08
N ARG A 109 -2.35 6.98 19.83
CA ARG A 109 -1.01 7.43 19.42
C ARG A 109 -1.14 8.48 18.33
N MET A 110 -0.49 9.62 18.54
CA MET A 110 -0.40 10.67 17.53
C MET A 110 0.59 10.26 16.44
N ILE A 111 0.13 10.24 15.20
CA ILE A 111 0.92 9.94 14.00
C ILE A 111 0.87 11.13 13.06
N ALA A 112 1.99 11.41 12.40
CA ALA A 112 2.07 12.38 11.31
C ALA A 112 2.37 11.64 10.00
N ILE A 113 1.76 12.12 8.92
CA ILE A 113 1.99 11.68 7.55
C ILE A 113 2.26 12.90 6.67
N ASP A 114 3.31 12.84 5.86
CA ASP A 114 3.67 13.92 4.94
C ASP A 114 2.64 14.10 3.82
N ALA A 115 2.74 15.22 3.10
CA ALA A 115 2.02 15.44 1.86
C ALA A 115 2.36 14.37 0.81
N GLN A 116 1.38 13.98 -0.01
CA GLN A 116 1.58 13.03 -1.13
C GLN A 116 2.26 11.72 -0.72
N ALA A 117 1.90 11.19 0.46
CA ALA A 117 2.57 10.06 1.07
C ALA A 117 1.63 8.86 1.30
N LEU A 118 2.20 7.66 1.19
CA LEU A 118 1.58 6.40 1.60
C LEU A 118 2.38 5.85 2.78
N GLN A 119 1.70 5.56 3.88
CA GLN A 119 2.33 5.09 5.12
C GLN A 119 1.67 3.79 5.58
N THR A 120 2.51 2.82 5.95
CA THR A 120 2.04 1.57 6.58
C THR A 120 2.53 1.54 8.01
N ILE A 121 1.60 1.40 8.94
CA ILE A 121 1.82 1.29 10.38
C ILE A 121 1.52 -0.16 10.76
N VAL A 122 2.45 -0.81 11.46
CA VAL A 122 2.30 -2.19 11.93
C VAL A 122 2.32 -2.18 13.45
N ILE A 123 1.29 -2.73 14.06
CA ILE A 123 1.17 -2.94 15.50
C ILE A 123 1.28 -4.43 15.76
N GLU A 124 2.29 -4.84 16.54
CA GLU A 124 2.44 -6.22 16.95
C GLU A 124 1.51 -6.53 18.13
N PRO A 125 1.06 -7.78 18.31
CA PRO A 125 0.13 -8.15 19.38
C PRO A 125 0.57 -7.75 20.80
N LYS A 126 1.88 -7.68 21.03
CA LYS A 126 2.49 -7.30 22.31
C LYS A 126 2.41 -5.79 22.61
N ASP A 127 2.14 -5.00 21.58
CA ASP A 127 2.13 -3.53 21.60
C ASP A 127 0.69 -2.97 21.58
N ILE A 128 -0.31 -3.87 21.59
CA ILE A 128 -1.74 -3.58 21.76
C ILE A 128 -2.04 -3.41 23.26
#